data_AF-A0A534S9W3-F1
#
_entry.id   AF-A0A534S9W3-F1
#
_cell.length_a   1.000
_cell.length_b   1.000
_cell.length_c   1.000
_cell.angle_alpha   90.00
_cell.angle_beta   90.00
_cell.angle_gamma   90.00
#
_symmetry.space_group_name_H-M   'P 1'
#
loop_
_entity.id
_entity.type
_entity.pdbx_description
1 polymer ?
#
loop_
_entity_poly.entity_id
_entity_poly.type
_entity_poly.pdbx_seq_one_letter_code
_entity_poly.pdbx_strand_id
1 'polypeptide(L)'
;MKRHRIQIIAAIVVAAAALLPFQLQAGQLRKVRLAFSALAYANPPFWIAHELKLFEKYGYDTELVYVSGSRPIQAMLGGSVDVSQVGGAAAVAAAAQGAEISILGTVFSRLTFAIHAGPQI
;
A
#
# COMPACT_ATOMS: atom_id res chain seq x y z
N MET A 1 -35.46 -18.43 -49.77
CA MET A 1 -35.82 -18.82 -48.39
C MET A 1 -34.63 -19.08 -47.45
N LYS A 2 -33.59 -19.88 -47.82
CA LYS A 2 -32.44 -20.15 -46.92
C LYS A 2 -31.57 -18.93 -46.58
N ARG A 3 -31.34 -18.00 -47.52
CA ARG A 3 -30.51 -16.79 -47.32
C ARG A 3 -31.08 -15.83 -46.27
N HIS A 4 -32.40 -15.63 -46.22
CA HIS A 4 -33.04 -14.75 -45.25
C HIS A 4 -33.02 -15.32 -43.82
N ARG A 5 -33.06 -16.65 -43.66
CA ARG A 5 -32.89 -17.30 -42.35
C ARG A 5 -31.50 -17.07 -41.76
N ILE A 6 -30.46 -17.11 -42.59
CA ILE A 6 -29.07 -16.86 -42.16
C ILE A 6 -28.89 -15.39 -41.74
N GLN A 7 -29.48 -14.46 -42.48
CA GLN A 7 -29.44 -13.03 -42.15
C GLN A 7 -30.14 -12.70 -40.83
N ILE A 8 -31.29 -13.34 -40.56
CA ILE A 8 -32.02 -13.16 -39.30
C ILE A 8 -31.23 -13.71 -38.11
N ILE A 9 -30.63 -14.89 -38.25
CA ILE A 9 -29.79 -15.48 -37.19
C ILE A 9 -28.57 -14.59 -36.93
N ALA A 10 -27.90 -14.10 -37.98
CA ALA A 10 -26.77 -13.19 -37.82
C ALA A 10 -27.17 -11.89 -37.12
N ALA A 11 -28.34 -11.31 -37.46
CA ALA A 11 -28.85 -10.12 -36.80
C ALA A 11 -29.16 -10.35 -35.32
N ILE A 12 -29.72 -11.51 -34.96
CA ILE A 12 -29.99 -11.88 -33.57
C ILE A 12 -28.69 -12.05 -32.78
N VAL A 13 -27.66 -12.67 -33.37
CA VAL A 13 -26.36 -12.86 -32.72
C VAL A 13 -25.67 -11.51 -32.47
N VAL A 14 -25.71 -10.59 -33.44
CA VAL A 14 -25.13 -9.24 -33.29
C VAL A 14 -25.91 -8.43 -32.25
N ALA A 15 -27.24 -8.50 -32.24
CA ALA A 15 -28.07 -7.85 -31.24
C ALA A 15 -27.85 -8.42 -29.82
N ALA A 16 -27.66 -9.74 -29.71
CA ALA A 16 -27.33 -10.40 -28.45
C ALA A 16 -25.93 -10.01 -27.94
N ALA A 17 -24.96 -9.87 -28.84
CA ALA A 17 -23.61 -9.42 -28.49
C ALA A 17 -23.58 -7.93 -28.04
N ALA A 18 -24.45 -7.09 -28.60
CA ALA A 18 -24.58 -5.69 -28.20
C ALA A 18 -25.25 -5.49 -26.82
N LEU A 19 -25.98 -6.50 -26.33
CA LEU A 19 -26.61 -6.51 -25.00
C LEU A 19 -25.69 -7.06 -23.91
N LEU A 20 -24.48 -7.54 -24.25
CA LEU A 20 -23.50 -7.95 -23.25
C LEU A 20 -23.03 -6.71 -22.48
N PRO A 21 -23.15 -6.70 -21.13
CA PRO A 21 -22.64 -5.59 -20.34
C PRO A 21 -21.13 -5.49 -20.57
N PHE A 22 -20.68 -4.35 -21.09
CA PHE A 22 -19.26 -4.02 -21.14
C PHE A 22 -18.80 -3.91 -19.69
N GLN A 23 -18.10 -4.94 -19.20
CA GLN A 23 -17.49 -4.90 -17.88
C GLN A 23 -16.40 -3.83 -17.94
N LEU A 24 -16.71 -2.64 -17.46
CA LEU A 24 -15.68 -1.67 -17.11
C LEU A 24 -14.83 -2.33 -16.03
N GLN A 25 -13.64 -2.80 -16.43
CA GLN A 25 -12.67 -3.35 -15.51
C GLN A 25 -12.26 -2.22 -14.56
N ALA A 26 -12.95 -2.11 -13.42
CA ALA A 26 -12.46 -1.29 -12.33
C ALA A 26 -11.06 -1.83 -12.00
N GLY A 27 -10.04 -0.98 -12.11
CA GLY A 27 -8.66 -1.38 -11.85
C GLY A 27 -8.60 -2.04 -10.48
N GLN A 28 -8.23 -3.32 -10.44
CA GLN A 28 -8.15 -4.05 -9.18
C GLN A 28 -7.14 -3.34 -8.28
N LEU A 29 -7.59 -2.90 -7.10
CA LEU A 29 -6.69 -2.28 -6.13
C LEU A 29 -5.61 -3.28 -5.73
N ARG A 30 -4.36 -2.82 -5.75
CA ARG A 30 -3.22 -3.62 -5.31
C ARG A 30 -3.12 -3.56 -3.80
N LYS A 31 -3.15 -4.73 -3.15
CA LYS A 31 -2.96 -4.81 -1.70
C LYS A 31 -1.56 -4.41 -1.28
N VAL A 32 -1.44 -3.58 -0.25
CA VAL A 32 -0.17 -3.12 0.32
C VAL A 32 -0.30 -3.00 1.85
N ARG A 33 0.56 -3.71 2.58
CA ARG A 33 0.63 -3.68 4.05
C ARG A 33 1.71 -2.69 4.50
N LEU A 34 1.32 -1.69 5.27
CA LEU A 34 2.17 -0.61 5.76
C LEU A 34 2.35 -0.77 7.27
N ALA A 35 3.57 -1.06 7.72
CA ALA A 35 3.87 -1.16 9.15
C ALA A 35 4.31 0.17 9.76
N PHE A 36 3.88 0.46 10.98
CA PHE A 36 4.35 1.61 11.78
C PHE A 36 4.72 1.19 13.22
N SER A 37 5.66 1.93 13.82
CA SER A 37 6.33 1.50 15.06
C SER A 37 5.74 2.06 16.37
N ALA A 38 4.96 3.15 16.31
CA ALA A 38 4.46 3.86 17.48
C ALA A 38 3.26 4.76 17.14
N LEU A 39 2.43 5.04 18.15
CA LEU A 39 1.49 6.17 18.11
C LEU A 39 2.26 7.47 18.41
N ALA A 40 2.90 8.02 17.38
CA ALA A 40 3.78 9.17 17.50
C ALA A 40 3.60 10.11 16.31
N TYR A 41 4.03 11.37 16.46
CA TYR A 41 3.93 12.43 15.45
C TYR A 41 4.51 12.09 14.07
N ALA A 42 5.34 11.04 13.95
CA ALA A 42 5.91 10.59 12.69
C ALA A 42 4.90 9.86 11.77
N ASN A 43 3.83 9.29 12.33
CA ASN A 43 2.96 8.32 11.64
C ASN A 43 1.60 8.84 11.14
N PRO A 44 1.05 10.00 11.58
CA PRO A 44 -0.21 10.54 11.07
C PRO A 44 -0.37 10.60 9.55
N PRO A 45 0.66 10.93 8.74
CA PRO A 45 0.49 10.94 7.29
C PRO A 45 -0.05 9.62 6.70
N PHE A 46 0.32 8.46 7.29
CA PHE A 46 -0.16 7.15 6.83
C PHE A 46 -1.63 6.92 7.21
N TRP A 47 -2.02 7.24 8.45
CA TRP A 47 -3.42 7.14 8.89
C TRP A 47 -4.33 8.09 8.12
N ILE A 48 -3.92 9.35 7.98
CA ILE A 48 -4.68 10.38 7.26
C ILE A 48 -4.85 9.96 5.79
N ALA A 49 -3.79 9.49 5.14
CA ALA A 49 -3.88 9.03 3.76
C ALA A 49 -4.80 7.81 3.58
N HIS A 50 -4.81 6.91 4.57
CA HIS A 50 -5.72 5.76 4.60
C HIS A 50 -7.18 6.20 4.81
N GLU A 51 -7.46 7.03 5.82
CA GLU A 51 -8.82 7.51 6.12
C GLU A 51 -9.42 8.36 5.00
N LEU A 52 -8.59 9.19 4.34
CA LEU A 52 -9.01 10.01 3.20
C LEU A 52 -9.02 9.24 1.88
N LYS A 53 -8.78 7.91 1.89
CA LYS A 53 -8.75 7.05 0.70
C LYS A 53 -7.78 7.53 -0.39
N LEU A 54 -6.70 8.19 0.00
CA LEU A 54 -5.70 8.68 -0.94
C LEU A 54 -4.95 7.53 -1.60
N PHE A 55 -4.70 6.43 -0.88
CA PHE A 55 -4.10 5.23 -1.45
C PHE A 55 -5.00 4.57 -2.51
N GLU A 56 -6.31 4.49 -2.25
CA GLU A 56 -7.29 3.96 -3.21
C GLU A 56 -7.31 4.79 -4.51
N LYS A 57 -7.24 6.13 -4.39
CA LYS A 57 -7.12 7.04 -5.55
C LYS A 57 -5.92 6.71 -6.44
N TYR A 58 -4.85 6.17 -5.87
CA TYR A 58 -3.66 5.75 -6.60
C TYR A 58 -3.61 4.24 -6.89
N GLY A 59 -4.72 3.52 -6.70
CA GLY A 59 -4.84 2.11 -7.06
C GLY A 59 -4.34 1.12 -5.99
N TYR A 60 -4.21 1.56 -4.73
CA TYR A 60 -3.75 0.71 -3.63
C TYR A 60 -4.84 0.48 -2.58
N ASP A 61 -5.01 -0.78 -2.19
CA ASP A 61 -5.79 -1.22 -1.03
C ASP A 61 -4.82 -1.39 0.13
N THR A 62 -4.80 -0.44 1.05
CA THR A 62 -3.78 -0.39 2.10
C THR A 62 -4.27 -0.95 3.42
N GLU A 63 -3.44 -1.78 4.06
CA GLU A 63 -3.63 -2.24 5.43
C GLU A 63 -2.57 -1.60 6.33
N LEU A 64 -2.99 -0.92 7.40
CA LEU A 64 -2.08 -0.34 8.38
C LEU A 64 -1.83 -1.31 9.53
N VAL A 65 -0.58 -1.72 9.72
CA VAL A 65 -0.17 -2.74 10.69
C VAL A 65 0.66 -2.09 11.79
N TYR A 66 0.16 -2.11 13.03
CA TYR A 66 0.97 -1.69 14.17
C TYR A 66 1.98 -2.78 14.54
N VAL A 67 3.26 -2.44 14.55
CA VAL A 67 4.34 -3.35 14.96
C VAL A 67 5.28 -2.60 15.90
N SER A 68 5.22 -2.87 17.21
CA SER A 68 5.99 -2.06 18.16
C SER A 68 7.52 -2.25 18.05
N GLY A 69 8.25 -1.17 18.32
CA GLY A 69 9.72 -1.16 18.42
C GLY A 69 10.42 -1.17 17.05
N SER A 70 11.54 -1.89 16.96
CA SER A 70 12.35 -2.05 15.74
C SER A 70 11.87 -3.20 14.84
N ARG A 71 10.81 -3.91 15.24
CA ARG A 71 10.25 -5.05 14.50
C ARG A 71 9.62 -4.73 13.14
N PRO A 72 9.13 -3.51 12.81
CA PRO A 72 8.58 -3.20 11.49
C PRO A 72 9.52 -3.54 10.32
N ILE A 73 10.82 -3.21 10.45
CA ILE A 73 11.77 -3.49 9.38
C ILE A 73 12.02 -4.99 9.23
N GLN A 74 12.05 -5.74 10.34
CA GLN A 74 12.19 -7.20 10.32
C GLN A 74 10.96 -7.87 9.70
N ALA A 75 9.76 -7.36 9.99
CA ALA A 75 8.52 -7.79 9.36
C ALA A 75 8.54 -7.55 7.84
N MET A 76 9.06 -6.40 7.40
CA MET A 76 9.20 -6.07 5.99
C MET A 76 10.21 -7.00 5.28
N LEU A 77 11.38 -7.21 5.89
CA LEU A 77 12.40 -8.13 5.37
C LEU A 77 11.91 -9.58 5.32
N GLY A 78 11.08 -9.99 6.28
CA GLY A 78 10.42 -11.30 6.29
C GLY A 78 9.21 -11.41 5.36
N GLY A 79 8.79 -10.32 4.70
CA GLY A 79 7.67 -10.30 3.75
C GLY A 79 6.28 -10.31 4.38
N SER A 80 6.16 -10.12 5.70
CA SER A 80 4.85 -10.03 6.36
C SER A 80 4.20 -8.64 6.25
N VAL A 81 4.98 -7.64 5.86
CA VAL A 81 4.50 -6.31 5.42
C VAL A 81 5.30 -5.85 4.20
N ASP A 82 4.75 -4.93 3.42
CA ASP A 82 5.32 -4.52 2.13
C ASP A 82 6.13 -3.22 2.26
N VAL A 83 5.75 -2.34 3.19
CA VAL A 83 6.47 -1.11 3.51
C VAL A 83 6.55 -0.95 5.02
N SER A 84 7.69 -0.49 5.52
CA SER A 84 7.90 -0.17 6.92
C SER A 84 8.20 1.30 7.12
N GLN A 85 7.39 1.98 7.93
CA GLN A 85 7.76 3.23 8.57
C GLN A 85 8.64 2.90 9.77
N VAL A 86 9.90 3.35 9.72
CA VAL A 86 10.90 3.11 10.75
C VAL A 86 11.85 4.31 10.83
N GLY A 87 12.57 4.45 11.95
CA GLY A 87 13.65 5.42 12.07
C GLY A 87 14.80 5.13 11.10
N GLY A 88 15.40 6.19 10.55
CA GLY A 88 16.48 6.09 9.56
C GLY A 88 17.68 5.25 10.02
N ALA A 89 18.03 5.30 11.31
CA ALA A 89 19.11 4.48 11.88
C ALA A 89 18.85 2.97 11.71
N ALA A 90 17.60 2.51 11.85
CA ALA A 90 17.26 1.10 11.66
C ALA A 90 17.33 0.69 10.19
N ALA A 91 16.90 1.57 9.27
CA ALA A 91 17.04 1.33 7.84
C ALA A 91 18.51 1.26 7.41
N VAL A 92 19.35 2.20 7.87
CA VAL A 92 20.80 2.17 7.59
C VAL A 92 21.45 0.92 8.17
N ALA A 93 21.10 0.53 9.40
CA ALA A 93 21.62 -0.69 10.02
C ALA A 93 21.23 -1.95 9.24
N ALA A 94 19.99 -2.06 8.77
CA ALA A 94 19.56 -3.19 7.94
C ALA A 94 20.30 -3.23 6.59
N ALA A 95 20.44 -2.08 5.91
CA ALA A 95 21.20 -1.99 4.67
C ALA A 95 22.67 -2.38 4.88
N ALA A 96 23.29 -1.94 5.99
CA ALA A 96 24.66 -2.33 6.36
C ALA A 96 24.79 -3.84 6.65
N GLN A 97 23.70 -4.51 7.02
CA GLN A 97 23.63 -5.97 7.19
C GLN A 97 23.34 -6.72 5.87
N GLY A 98 23.30 -6.02 4.73
CA GLY A 98 23.08 -6.61 3.41
C GLY A 98 21.62 -6.66 2.97
N ALA A 99 20.70 -5.99 3.66
CA ALA A 99 19.31 -5.92 3.23
C ALA A 99 19.16 -5.07 1.96
N GLU A 100 18.52 -5.61 0.93
CA GLU A 100 18.14 -4.88 -0.29
C GLU A 100 16.89 -4.05 -0.04
N ILE A 101 17.07 -2.83 0.47
CA ILE A 101 15.99 -1.90 0.79
C ILE A 101 16.26 -0.50 0.22
N SER A 102 15.21 0.30 0.11
CA SER A 102 15.31 1.70 -0.32
C SER A 102 14.43 2.58 0.55
N ILE A 103 14.93 3.77 0.89
CA ILE A 103 14.16 4.79 1.62
C ILE A 103 13.36 5.59 0.58
N LEU A 104 12.03 5.51 0.65
CA LEU A 104 11.12 6.21 -0.27
C LEU A 104 10.90 7.68 0.12
N GLY A 105 11.05 8.01 1.40
CA GLY A 105 10.85 9.36 1.93
C GLY A 105 11.02 9.41 3.44
N THR A 106 11.09 10.64 3.97
CA THR A 106 11.28 10.89 5.41
C THR A 106 10.25 11.88 5.92
N VAL A 107 9.68 11.62 7.10
CA VAL A 107 8.75 12.55 7.76
C VAL A 107 9.51 13.66 8.51
N PHE A 108 10.72 13.35 8.98
CA PHE A 108 11.62 14.29 9.62
C PHE A 108 13.00 14.25 8.96
N SER A 109 13.65 15.39 8.84
CA SER A 109 15.01 15.50 8.29
C SER A 109 16.12 15.21 9.32
N ARG A 110 15.77 15.13 10.61
CA ARG A 110 16.68 14.86 11.72
C ARG A 110 16.00 14.05 12.82
N LEU A 111 16.80 13.38 13.65
CA LEU A 111 16.32 12.70 14.84
C LEU A 111 15.96 13.72 15.92
N THR A 112 14.68 13.81 16.28
CA THR A 112 14.18 14.64 17.38
C THR A 112 14.18 13.84 18.69
N PHE A 113 15.36 13.39 19.13
CA PHE A 113 15.53 12.65 20.37
C PHE A 113 16.18 13.54 21.43
N ALA A 114 15.79 13.36 22.68
CA ALA A 114 16.38 14.03 23.82
C ALA A 114 16.74 13.01 24.90
N ILE A 115 17.87 13.24 25.57
CA ILE A 115 18.26 12.49 26.76
C ILE A 115 17.43 13.04 27.92
N HIS A 116 16.74 12.15 28.62
CA HIS A 116 15.98 12.49 29.82
C HIS A 116 16.67 11.83 31.01
N ALA A 117 17.04 12.64 31.99
CA ALA A 117 17.55 12.19 33.28
C ALA A 117 16.42 12.28 34.32
N GLY A 118 16.42 11.37 35.29
CA GLY A 118 15.56 11.52 36.46
C GLY A 118 15.94 12.78 37.24
N PRO A 119 15.02 13.40 37.99
CA PRO A 119 15.37 14.58 38.80
C PRO A 119 16.42 14.30 39.88
N GLN A 120 16.79 13.03 40.10
CA GLN A 120 17.78 12.60 41.10
C GLN A 120 19.21 12.46 40.56
N ILE A 121 19.46 12.74 39.27
CA ILE A 121 20.80 12.76 38.67
C ILE A 121 21.25 14.21 38.41
#